data_AF-A0A6T8GIK2-F1
#
_entry.id   AF-A0A6T8GIK2-F1
#
_cell.length_a   1.000
_cell.length_b   1.000
_cell.length_c   1.000
_cell.angle_alpha   90.00
_cell.angle_beta   90.00
_cell.angle_gamma   90.00
#
_symmetry.space_group_name_H-M   'P 1'
#
loop_
_entity.id
_entity.type
_entity.pdbx_description
1 polymer ?
#
loop_
_entity_poly.entity_id
_entity_poly.type
_entity_poly.pdbx_seq_one_letter_code
_entity_poly.pdbx_strand_id
1 'polypeptide(L)'
;TTLLYREDGLYHTPKGDFEVFREYEYRHNTENNCLELFFVESGETTYLFLSLNFGNGDTDPGDTNTKSGNNNVFEATSDHLCINDLYKGTFRMEMNGIMASQVEMEYNVKGPEKDYTAITTLVPL
;
A
#
# COMPACT_ATOMS: atom_id res chain seq x y z
N THR A 1 -6.97 -10.69 12.10
CA THR A 1 -5.94 -11.52 11.43
C THR A 1 -4.81 -10.61 11.02
N THR A 2 -3.56 -11.04 11.20
CA THR A 2 -2.38 -10.29 10.73
C THR A 2 -1.72 -11.06 9.58
N LEU A 3 -1.14 -10.32 8.64
CA LEU A 3 -0.33 -10.87 7.54
C LEU A 3 1.08 -10.31 7.68
N LEU A 4 2.07 -11.19 7.75
CA LEU A 4 3.48 -10.81 7.66
C LEU A 4 3.89 -10.83 6.19
N TYR A 5 4.46 -9.72 5.75
CA TYR A 5 4.90 -9.51 4.37
C TYR A 5 6.34 -9.05 4.37
N ARG A 6 7.12 -9.56 3.42
CA ARG A 6 8.53 -9.24 3.25
C ARG A 6 8.79 -8.87 1.80
N GLU A 7 9.45 -7.73 1.63
CA GLU A 7 10.00 -7.25 0.37
C GLU A 7 11.48 -7.57 0.35
N ASP A 8 11.91 -8.39 -0.59
CA ASP A 8 13.32 -8.64 -0.86
C ASP A 8 13.74 -7.85 -2.11
N GLY A 9 14.93 -7.27 -2.07
CA GLY A 9 15.50 -6.48 -3.14
C GLY A 9 17.02 -6.58 -3.19
N LEU A 10 17.57 -6.10 -4.31
CA LEU A 10 19.01 -6.06 -4.52
C LEU A 10 19.43 -4.62 -4.84
N TYR A 11 20.27 -4.05 -3.99
CA TYR A 11 20.81 -2.71 -4.19
C TYR A 11 22.13 -2.78 -4.95
N HIS A 12 22.09 -2.41 -6.22
CA HIS A 12 23.23 -2.43 -7.12
C HIS A 12 24.13 -1.20 -6.94
N THR A 13 25.43 -1.45 -6.74
CA THR A 13 26.44 -0.38 -6.65
C THR A 13 27.69 -0.74 -7.47
N PRO A 14 28.54 0.24 -7.84
CA PRO A 14 29.82 -0.07 -8.49
C PRO A 14 30.77 -0.95 -7.67
N LYS A 15 30.53 -1.10 -6.35
CA LYS A 15 31.35 -1.91 -5.44
C LYS A 15 30.80 -3.32 -5.23
N GLY A 16 29.64 -3.63 -5.82
CA GLY A 16 28.94 -4.89 -5.64
C GLY A 16 27.47 -4.69 -5.30
N ASP A 17 26.79 -5.82 -5.20
CA ASP A 17 25.36 -5.90 -4.92
C ASP A 17 25.13 -6.21 -3.44
N PHE A 18 24.14 -5.55 -2.85
CA PHE A 18 23.75 -5.75 -1.46
C PHE A 18 22.31 -6.22 -1.39
N GLU A 19 22.08 -7.36 -0.75
CA GLU A 19 20.73 -7.79 -0.41
C GLU A 19 20.13 -6.77 0.57
N VAL A 20 18.94 -6.29 0.23
CA VAL A 20 18.15 -5.39 1.07
C VAL A 20 16.77 -5.99 1.22
N PHE A 21 16.17 -5.80 2.38
CA PHE A 21 14.81 -6.23 2.59
C PHE A 21 14.07 -5.26 3.51
N ARG A 22 12.74 -5.32 3.46
CA ARG A 22 11.86 -4.65 4.40
C ARG A 22 10.70 -5.57 4.77
N GLU A 23 10.39 -5.63 6.05
CA GLU A 23 9.29 -6.44 6.57
C GLU A 23 8.20 -5.55 7.13
N TYR A 24 6.97 -6.04 6.98
CA TYR A 24 5.75 -5.36 7.35
C TYR A 24 4.77 -6.32 8.00
N GLU A 25 4.03 -5.83 8.99
CA GLU A 25 2.84 -6.49 9.48
C GLU A 25 1.60 -5.72 9.04
N TYR A 26 0.72 -6.40 8.33
CA TYR A 26 -0.57 -5.89 7.85
C TYR A 26 -1.65 -6.30 8.85
N ARG A 27 -2.37 -5.33 9.40
CA ARG A 27 -3.45 -5.52 10.36
C ARG A 27 -4.74 -4.92 9.81
N HIS A 28 -5.78 -5.74 9.69
CA HIS A 28 -7.11 -5.22 9.42
C HIS A 28 -7.68 -4.63 10.72
N ASN A 29 -7.92 -3.32 10.74
CA ASN A 29 -8.60 -2.62 11.82
C ASN A 29 -10.09 -2.49 11.48
N THR A 30 -10.90 -3.35 12.11
CA THR A 30 -12.34 -3.44 11.85
C THR A 30 -13.14 -2.28 12.43
N GLU A 31 -12.62 -1.58 13.44
CA GLU A 31 -13.32 -0.44 14.05
C GLU A 31 -13.31 0.77 13.11
N ASN A 32 -12.18 1.00 12.44
CA ASN A 32 -11.99 2.13 11.54
C ASN A 32 -12.10 1.76 10.05
N ASN A 33 -12.40 0.49 9.75
CA ASN A 33 -12.46 -0.05 8.38
C ASN A 33 -11.21 0.28 7.55
N CYS A 34 -10.03 0.10 8.13
CA CYS A 34 -8.76 0.41 7.49
C CYS A 34 -7.77 -0.75 7.58
N LEU A 35 -6.80 -0.77 6.66
CA LEU A 35 -5.67 -1.68 6.68
C LEU A 35 -4.45 -0.92 7.19
N GLU A 36 -3.97 -1.30 8.36
CA GLU A 36 -2.80 -0.71 9.00
C GLU A 36 -1.55 -1.52 8.66
N LEU A 37 -0.51 -0.84 8.19
CA LEU A 37 0.78 -1.42 7.88
C LEU A 37 1.76 -0.93 8.93
N PHE A 38 2.41 -1.86 9.64
CA PHE A 38 3.46 -1.56 10.59
C PHE A 38 4.80 -2.04 10.07
N PHE A 39 5.87 -1.34 10.40
CA PHE A 39 7.22 -1.86 10.19
C PHE A 39 7.50 -3.03 11.12
N VAL A 40 8.23 -4.02 10.60
CA VAL A 40 8.81 -5.10 11.40
C VAL A 40 10.33 -4.97 11.36
N GLU A 41 10.93 -4.89 12.53
CA GLU A 41 12.38 -4.76 12.69
C GLU A 41 12.88 -5.81 13.67
N SER A 42 13.84 -6.63 13.24
CA SER A 42 14.37 -7.74 14.05
C SER A 42 13.29 -8.72 14.53
N GLY A 43 12.23 -8.91 13.73
CA GLY A 43 11.10 -9.79 14.04
C GLY A 43 10.04 -9.16 14.96
N GLU A 44 10.22 -7.93 15.42
CA GLU A 44 9.27 -7.23 16.29
C GLU A 44 8.54 -6.13 15.51
N THR A 45 7.24 -5.97 15.78
CA THR A 45 6.47 -4.85 15.19
C THR A 45 6.84 -3.55 15.87
N THR A 46 7.19 -2.52 15.10
CA THR A 46 7.63 -1.22 15.62
C THR A 46 6.59 -0.13 15.37
N TYR A 47 6.76 0.67 14.32
CA TYR A 47 5.99 1.90 14.09
C TYR A 47 4.91 1.69 13.02
N LEU A 48 3.78 2.37 13.19
CA LEU A 48 2.76 2.47 12.14
C LEU A 48 3.36 3.21 10.94
N PHE A 49 3.34 2.57 9.78
CA PHE A 49 3.75 3.17 8.51
C PHE A 49 2.56 3.83 7.81
N LEU A 50 1.49 3.08 7.57
CA LEU A 50 0.31 3.56 6.87
C LEU A 50 -0.97 3.05 7.53
N SER A 51 -2.01 3.86 7.48
CA SER A 51 -3.38 3.45 7.76
C SER A 51 -4.20 3.69 6.49
N LEU A 52 -4.32 2.65 5.68
CA LEU A 52 -5.01 2.68 4.39
C LEU A 52 -6.51 2.61 4.62
N ASN A 53 -7.17 3.73 4.39
CA ASN A 53 -8.62 3.81 4.44
C ASN A 53 -9.15 3.39 3.09
N PHE A 54 -9.86 2.26 3.06
CA PHE A 54 -10.72 1.96 1.93
C PHE A 54 -11.81 3.01 1.95
N GLY A 55 -11.86 3.87 0.93
CA GLY A 55 -12.91 4.90 0.88
C GLY A 55 -14.28 4.24 1.05
N ASN A 56 -15.27 5.00 1.53
CA ASN A 56 -16.67 4.58 1.49
C ASN A 56 -17.12 4.51 0.02
N GLY A 57 -16.59 3.56 -0.75
CA GLY A 57 -17.15 3.18 -2.02
C GLY A 57 -18.49 2.55 -1.69
N ASP A 58 -19.57 3.27 -2.02
CA ASP A 58 -20.94 2.74 -2.15
C ASP A 58 -21.00 1.67 -3.26
N THR A 59 -20.17 0.64 -3.15
CA THR A 59 -20.20 -0.54 -4.01
C THR A 59 -20.02 -1.71 -3.07
N ASP A 60 -21.15 -2.15 -2.53
CA ASP A 60 -21.35 -3.55 -2.21
C ASP A 60 -20.71 -4.37 -3.36
N PRO A 61 -19.83 -5.35 -3.08
CA PRO A 61 -19.29 -6.23 -4.12
C PRO A 61 -20.36 -6.94 -4.97
N GLY A 62 -21.64 -6.89 -4.54
CA GLY A 62 -22.80 -7.35 -5.28
C GLY A 62 -23.59 -6.29 -6.08
N ASP A 63 -23.27 -4.99 -5.98
CA ASP A 63 -24.02 -3.93 -6.69
C ASP A 63 -23.42 -3.62 -8.07
N THR A 64 -24.02 -4.24 -9.10
CA THR A 64 -23.64 -4.06 -10.50
C THR A 64 -24.15 -2.76 -11.14
N ASN A 65 -24.71 -1.81 -10.38
CA ASN A 65 -25.41 -0.64 -10.95
C ASN A 65 -24.71 0.72 -10.83
N THR A 66 -23.46 0.81 -10.41
CA THR A 66 -22.74 2.09 -10.49
C THR A 66 -22.29 2.37 -11.93
N LYS A 67 -22.89 3.43 -12.50
CA LYS A 67 -22.65 3.91 -13.86
C LYS A 67 -21.42 4.83 -13.88
N SER A 68 -20.24 4.27 -14.11
CA SER A 68 -19.15 4.85 -14.91
C SER A 68 -17.97 3.88 -14.93
N GLY A 69 -17.39 3.64 -16.11
CA GLY A 69 -16.54 2.49 -16.43
C GLY A 69 -15.48 2.08 -15.39
N ASN A 70 -15.31 0.75 -15.26
CA ASN A 70 -14.44 0.00 -14.34
C ASN A 70 -14.93 -0.17 -12.89
N ASN A 71 -16.06 -0.86 -12.70
CA ASN A 71 -16.59 -1.27 -11.38
C ASN A 71 -15.75 -2.34 -10.63
N ASN A 72 -14.53 -2.62 -11.06
CA ASN A 72 -13.67 -3.65 -10.47
C ASN A 72 -12.42 -3.07 -9.78
N VAL A 73 -12.32 -1.75 -9.62
CA VAL A 73 -11.14 -1.12 -9.01
C VAL A 73 -11.47 -0.63 -7.61
N PHE A 74 -10.79 -1.15 -6.61
CA PHE A 74 -10.85 -0.70 -5.22
C PHE A 74 -9.71 0.29 -4.97
N GLU A 75 -10.01 1.41 -4.31
CA GLU A 75 -9.01 2.40 -3.93
C GLU A 75 -8.93 2.54 -2.41
N ALA A 76 -7.71 2.57 -1.88
CA ALA A 76 -7.44 2.89 -0.48
C ALA A 76 -6.36 3.97 -0.38
N THR A 77 -6.52 4.91 0.55
CA THR A 77 -5.61 6.05 0.69
C THR A 77 -5.13 6.25 2.11
N SER A 78 -3.93 6.82 2.24
CA SER A 78 -3.36 7.20 3.53
C SER A 78 -2.42 8.38 3.35
N ASP A 79 -2.57 9.40 4.18
CA ASP A 79 -1.65 10.53 4.24
C ASP A 79 -0.91 10.47 5.57
N HIS A 80 0.42 10.58 5.55
CA HIS A 80 1.21 10.73 6.77
C HIS A 80 2.34 11.74 6.59
N LEU A 81 2.56 12.55 7.62
CA LEU A 81 3.64 13.52 7.66
C LEU A 81 4.85 12.89 8.36
N CYS A 82 5.93 12.67 7.62
CA CYS A 82 7.19 12.21 8.17
C CYS A 82 8.16 13.40 8.26
N ILE A 83 8.34 13.93 9.48
CA ILE A 83 9.13 15.14 9.77
C ILE A 83 8.59 16.34 8.99
N ASN A 84 9.14 16.64 7.80
CA ASN A 84 8.74 17.75 6.93
C ASN A 84 8.23 17.27 5.56
N ASP A 85 8.21 15.95 5.33
CA ASP A 85 7.83 15.33 4.07
C ASP A 85 6.42 14.74 4.21
N LEU A 86 5.47 15.23 3.42
CA LEU A 86 4.12 14.67 3.33
C LEU A 86 4.12 13.51 2.35
N TYR A 87 3.79 12.32 2.84
CA TYR A 87 3.60 11.12 2.04
C TYR A 87 2.11 10.92 1.83
N LYS A 88 1.69 10.90 0.56
CA LYS A 88 0.33 10.53 0.15
C LYS A 88 0.37 9.19 -0.55
N GLY A 89 -0.12 8.16 0.14
CA GLY A 89 -0.24 6.80 -0.38
C GLY A 89 -1.60 6.57 -1.02
N THR A 90 -1.61 6.04 -2.24
CA THR A 90 -2.82 5.56 -2.92
C THR A 90 -2.60 4.15 -3.43
N PHE A 91 -3.49 3.24 -3.04
CA PHE A 91 -3.45 1.83 -3.41
C PHE A 91 -4.66 1.56 -4.30
N ARG A 92 -4.42 1.09 -5.53
CA ARG A 92 -5.48 0.73 -6.48
C ARG A 92 -5.40 -0.76 -6.76
N MET A 93 -6.49 -1.47 -6.50
CA MET A 93 -6.58 -2.91 -6.70
C MET A 93 -7.61 -3.19 -7.78
N GLU A 94 -7.15 -3.66 -8.94
CA GLU A 94 -8.03 -4.19 -9.96
C GLU A 94 -8.43 -5.62 -9.58
N MET A 95 -9.73 -5.91 -9.60
CA MET A 95 -10.29 -7.18 -9.15
C MET A 95 -10.85 -8.00 -10.32
N ASN A 96 -10.60 -9.31 -10.26
CA ASN A 96 -11.25 -10.33 -11.06
C ASN A 96 -11.97 -11.30 -10.12
N GLY A 97 -13.23 -10.98 -9.81
CA GLY A 97 -13.97 -11.66 -8.73
C GLY A 97 -13.39 -11.31 -7.36
N ILE A 98 -13.00 -12.32 -6.60
CA ILE A 98 -12.40 -12.15 -5.25
C ILE A 98 -10.87 -12.01 -5.27
N MET A 99 -10.24 -12.12 -6.44
CA MET A 99 -8.80 -12.05 -6.61
C MET A 99 -8.42 -10.69 -7.19
N ALA A 100 -7.34 -10.09 -6.68
CA ALA A 100 -6.73 -8.95 -7.37
C ALA A 100 -6.00 -9.43 -8.63
N SER A 101 -6.28 -8.83 -9.78
CA SER A 101 -5.53 -9.02 -11.02
C SER A 101 -4.31 -8.11 -11.10
N GLN A 102 -4.37 -6.96 -10.43
CA GLN A 102 -3.27 -6.01 -10.33
C GLN A 102 -3.43 -5.17 -9.07
N VAL A 103 -2.33 -4.88 -8.39
CA VAL A 103 -2.27 -3.91 -7.30
C VAL A 103 -1.23 -2.85 -7.63
N GLU A 104 -1.64 -1.59 -7.69
CA GLU A 104 -0.76 -0.45 -7.83
C GLU A 104 -0.65 0.28 -6.50
N MET A 105 0.57 0.54 -6.05
CA MET A 105 0.88 1.31 -4.86
C MET A 105 1.62 2.57 -5.30
N GLU A 106 0.97 3.72 -5.15
CA GLU A 106 1.52 5.02 -5.49
C GLU A 106 1.83 5.80 -4.20
N TYR A 107 3.04 6.33 -4.11
CA TYR A 107 3.44 7.28 -3.07
C TYR A 107 3.82 8.60 -3.70
N ASN A 108 3.01 9.64 -3.48
CA ASN A 108 3.36 11.00 -3.83
C ASN A 108 3.98 11.68 -2.61
N VAL A 109 5.27 12.03 -2.70
CA VAL A 109 6.03 12.58 -1.58
C VAL A 109 6.40 14.02 -1.88
N LYS A 110 5.98 14.92 -0.99
CA LYS A 110 6.25 16.36 -1.10
C LYS A 110 6.87 16.88 0.19
N GLY A 111 8.05 17.47 0.10
CA GLY A 111 8.69 18.17 1.20
C GLY A 111 9.76 19.17 0.72
N PRO A 112 10.44 19.86 1.66
CA PRO A 112 11.40 20.92 1.33
C PRO A 112 12.60 20.45 0.49
N GLU A 113 13.05 19.21 0.69
CA GLU A 113 14.26 18.66 0.08
C GLU A 113 13.99 17.48 -0.85
N LYS A 114 12.75 16.96 -0.88
CA LYS A 114 12.37 15.77 -1.65
C LYS A 114 11.01 15.98 -2.29
N ASP A 115 10.97 15.77 -3.60
CA ASP A 115 9.74 15.75 -4.39
C ASP A 115 9.84 14.58 -5.38
N TYR A 116 9.07 13.53 -5.14
CA TYR A 116 9.06 12.36 -6.01
C TYR A 116 7.72 11.62 -5.99
N THR A 117 7.53 10.77 -7.00
CA THR A 117 6.46 9.79 -7.05
C THR A 117 7.08 8.41 -7.19
N ALA A 118 6.73 7.49 -6.30
CA ALA A 118 7.09 6.09 -6.40
C ALA A 118 5.83 5.29 -6.75
N ILE A 119 5.92 4.45 -7.78
CA ILE A 119 4.83 3.58 -8.22
C ILE A 119 5.36 2.15 -8.22
N THR A 120 4.68 1.28 -7.50
CA THR A 120 4.93 -0.16 -7.52
C THR A 120 3.70 -0.85 -8.09
N THR A 121 3.90 -1.65 -9.13
CA THR A 121 2.85 -2.49 -9.73
C THR A 121 3.12 -3.95 -9.39
N LEU A 122 2.18 -4.57 -8.69
CA LEU A 122 2.16 -5.99 -8.38
C LEU A 122 1.13 -6.67 -9.27
N VAL A 123 1.57 -7.69 -10.00
CA VAL A 123 0.70 -8.55 -10.81
C VAL A 123 0.78 -9.96 -10.21
N PRO A 124 -0.25 -10.41 -9.48
CA PRO A 124 -0.30 -11.76 -8.95
C PRO A 124 -0.18 -12.81 -10.08
N LEU A 125 0.61 -13.87 -9.84
CA LEU A 125 0.84 -14.97 -10.79
C LEU A 125 -0.38 -15.90 -10.90
#